data_AF-A0A834YSR6-F1
#
_entry.id   AF-A0A834YSR6-F1
#
_cell.length_a   1.000
_cell.length_b   1.000
_cell.length_c   1.000
_cell.angle_alpha   90.00
_cell.angle_beta   90.00
_cell.angle_gamma   90.00
#
_symmetry.space_group_name_H-M   'P 1'
#
loop_
_entity.id
_entity.type
_entity.pdbx_description
1 polymer ?
#
loop_
_entity_poly.entity_id
_entity_poly.type
_entity_poly.pdbx_seq_one_letter_code
_entity_poly.pdbx_strand_id
1 'polypeptide(L)'
;MAAAAGTSISALSGSRSLQLNQAKPETVNKVCEIVKKQLALPADSAVTGESKFAELGADSLDTVEIVMGLEEEFGISVEEDSAQSILTVQDAADMIEKLAGEKSA
;
A
#
# COMPACT_ATOMS: atom_id res chain seq x y z
N MET A 1 10.01 44.07 33.03
CA MET A 1 8.89 44.51 32.17
C MET A 1 9.48 44.71 30.79
N ALA A 2 9.20 43.95 29.74
CA ALA A 2 8.11 43.02 29.44
C ALA A 2 8.66 41.82 28.64
N ALA A 3 7.91 40.73 28.69
CA ALA A 3 8.15 39.48 27.98
C ALA A 3 7.90 39.62 26.46
N ALA A 4 8.67 38.87 25.67
CA ALA A 4 8.32 38.55 24.28
C ALA A 4 8.04 37.04 24.21
N ALA A 5 6.82 36.70 23.82
CA ALA A 5 6.28 35.37 23.63
C ALA A 5 6.30 34.98 22.14
N GLY A 6 6.29 33.66 21.88
CA GLY A 6 5.97 33.05 20.57
C GLY A 6 7.17 33.01 19.62
N THR A 7 7.55 31.88 19.02
CA THR A 7 6.68 30.85 18.44
C THR A 7 7.45 29.55 18.31
N SER A 8 6.83 28.47 18.77
CA SER A 8 7.19 27.09 18.45
C SER A 8 7.00 26.85 16.95
N ILE A 9 8.02 26.37 16.24
CA ILE A 9 7.81 25.48 15.10
C ILE A 9 8.96 24.45 15.10
N SER A 10 8.61 23.24 15.49
CA SER A 10 9.44 22.05 15.40
C SER A 10 9.73 21.74 13.93
N ALA A 11 10.87 22.18 13.42
CA ALA A 11 11.41 21.66 12.16
C ALA A 11 12.27 20.43 12.49
N LEU A 12 11.63 19.31 12.84
CA LEU A 12 12.28 18.02 12.74
C LEU A 12 12.37 17.71 11.24
N SER A 13 13.47 18.16 10.64
CA SER A 13 13.94 17.73 9.32
C SER A 13 14.38 16.28 9.43
N GLY A 14 13.40 15.38 9.58
CA GLY A 14 13.58 13.94 9.50
C GLY A 14 13.66 13.56 8.03
N SER A 15 14.89 13.46 7.54
CA SER A 15 15.24 12.80 6.30
C SER A 15 14.55 11.43 6.22
N ARG A 16 13.70 11.25 5.21
CA ARG A 16 13.57 10.00 4.46
C ARG A 16 12.79 10.30 3.19
N SER A 17 13.56 10.61 2.16
CA SER A 17 13.23 10.36 0.76
C SER A 17 12.68 8.93 0.64
N LEU A 18 11.37 8.77 0.68
CA LEU A 18 10.73 7.61 0.10
C LEU A 18 10.59 7.93 -1.39
N GLN A 19 11.67 7.70 -2.14
CA GLN A 19 11.52 7.30 -3.53
C GLN A 19 10.83 5.93 -3.49
N LEU A 20 9.50 5.93 -3.48
CA LEU A 20 8.76 4.76 -3.88
C LEU A 20 8.66 4.87 -5.40
N ASN A 21 9.41 3.99 -6.07
CA ASN A 21 9.15 3.66 -7.47
C ASN A 21 7.64 3.52 -7.62
N GLN A 22 6.99 4.41 -8.36
CA GLN A 22 5.57 4.26 -8.63
C GLN A 22 5.39 2.98 -9.42
N ALA A 23 4.75 1.97 -8.84
CA ALA A 23 4.16 0.88 -9.58
C ALA A 23 3.37 1.44 -10.75
N LYS A 24 3.37 0.74 -11.89
CA LYS A 24 2.58 1.17 -13.03
C LYS A 24 1.13 1.36 -12.58
N PRO A 25 0.45 2.40 -13.10
CA PRO A 25 -0.95 2.64 -12.76
C PRO A 25 -1.83 1.44 -13.10
N GLU A 26 -1.45 0.63 -14.09
CA GLU A 26 -2.09 -0.65 -14.40
C GLU A 26 -2.02 -1.66 -13.26
N THR A 27 -0.84 -1.79 -12.62
CA THR A 27 -0.64 -2.67 -11.46
C THR A 27 -1.49 -2.20 -10.30
N VAL A 28 -1.45 -0.90 -9.96
CA VAL A 28 -2.27 -0.32 -8.90
C VAL A 28 -3.76 -0.56 -9.14
N ASN A 29 -4.25 -0.34 -10.36
CA ASN A 29 -5.65 -0.59 -10.71
C ASN A 29 -6.03 -2.07 -10.52
N LYS A 30 -5.18 -3.00 -10.94
CA LYS A 30 -5.42 -4.44 -10.70
C LYS A 30 -5.47 -4.78 -9.21
N VAL A 31 -4.54 -4.24 -8.41
CA VAL A 31 -4.57 -4.43 -6.95
C VAL A 31 -5.88 -3.89 -6.38
N CYS A 32 -6.31 -2.68 -6.77
CA CYS A 32 -7.60 -2.12 -6.35
C CYS A 32 -8.77 -3.04 -6.71
N GLU A 33 -8.79 -3.62 -7.92
CA GLU A 33 -9.87 -4.53 -8.33
C GLU A 33 -9.91 -5.81 -7.49
N ILE A 34 -8.75 -6.41 -7.22
CA ILE A 34 -8.65 -7.61 -6.38
C ILE A 34 -9.14 -7.31 -4.97
N VAL A 35 -8.70 -6.19 -4.40
CA VAL A 35 -9.12 -5.76 -3.05
C VAL A 35 -10.62 -5.51 -3.00
N LYS A 36 -11.19 -4.82 -3.99
CA LYS A 36 -12.64 -4.62 -4.08
C LYS A 36 -13.39 -5.95 -4.17
N LYS A 37 -12.86 -6.91 -4.91
CA LYS A 37 -13.48 -8.23 -5.09
C LYS A 37 -13.43 -9.05 -3.80
N GLN A 38 -12.29 -9.10 -3.11
CA GLN A 38 -12.14 -9.86 -1.87
C GLN A 38 -12.94 -9.25 -0.72
N LEU A 39 -12.90 -7.92 -0.57
CA LEU A 39 -13.68 -7.21 0.46
C LEU A 39 -15.14 -6.99 0.07
N ALA A 40 -15.60 -7.53 -1.07
CA ALA A 40 -16.93 -7.34 -1.63
C ALA A 40 -17.38 -5.85 -1.64
N LEU A 41 -16.44 -4.93 -1.90
CA LEU A 41 -16.71 -3.50 -1.92
C LEU A 41 -17.51 -3.11 -3.16
N PRO A 42 -18.41 -2.13 -3.05
CA PRO A 42 -19.15 -1.61 -4.20
C PRO A 42 -18.21 -0.97 -5.23
N ALA A 43 -18.61 -0.96 -6.50
CA ALA A 43 -17.83 -0.36 -7.59
C ALA A 43 -17.51 1.12 -7.32
N ASP A 44 -18.46 1.83 -6.71
CA ASP A 44 -18.34 3.23 -6.26
C ASP A 44 -17.41 3.44 -5.06
N SER A 45 -16.86 2.37 -4.46
CA SER A 45 -15.89 2.49 -3.38
C SER A 45 -14.61 3.15 -3.89
N ALA A 46 -14.24 4.26 -3.26
CA ALA A 46 -13.05 5.03 -3.60
C ALA A 46 -11.79 4.33 -3.04
N VAL A 47 -11.33 3.31 -3.76
CA VAL A 47 -10.05 2.63 -3.49
C VAL A 47 -8.98 3.28 -4.36
N THR A 48 -8.00 3.89 -3.71
CA THR A 48 -6.84 4.54 -4.34
C THR A 48 -5.55 3.90 -3.83
N GLY A 49 -4.41 4.20 -4.47
CA GLY A 49 -3.10 3.74 -3.99
C GLY A 49 -2.83 4.15 -2.53
N GLU A 50 -3.33 5.31 -2.10
CA GLU A 50 -3.17 5.80 -0.73
C GLU A 50 -4.12 5.15 0.28
N SER A 51 -5.12 4.39 -0.20
CA SER A 51 -6.06 3.70 0.67
C SER A 51 -5.37 2.59 1.44
N LYS A 52 -5.62 2.53 2.74
CA LYS A 52 -5.13 1.45 3.59
C LYS A 52 -6.10 0.29 3.62
N PHE A 53 -5.60 -0.94 3.61
CA PHE A 53 -6.44 -2.14 3.72
C PHE A 53 -7.32 -2.11 4.97
N ALA A 54 -6.77 -1.70 6.11
CA ALA A 54 -7.52 -1.54 7.35
C ALA A 54 -8.64 -0.47 7.27
N GLU A 55 -8.44 0.60 6.50
CA GLU A 55 -9.47 1.65 6.29
C GLU A 55 -10.57 1.18 5.33
N LEU A 56 -10.25 0.25 4.44
CA LEU A 56 -11.20 -0.42 3.54
C LEU A 56 -12.01 -1.51 4.25
N GLY A 57 -11.69 -1.80 5.52
CA GLY A 57 -12.36 -2.82 6.31
C GLY A 57 -11.76 -4.22 6.17
N ALA A 58 -10.57 -4.35 5.59
CA ALA A 58 -9.85 -5.61 5.59
C ALA A 58 -9.40 -5.96 7.01
N ASP A 59 -9.79 -7.15 7.47
CA ASP A 59 -9.26 -7.73 8.70
C ASP A 59 -7.98 -8.55 8.45
N SER A 60 -7.49 -9.23 9.49
CA SER A 60 -6.30 -10.08 9.41
C SER A 60 -6.47 -11.28 8.46
N LEU A 61 -7.69 -11.81 8.31
CA LEU A 61 -8.00 -12.91 7.41
C LEU A 61 -8.14 -12.40 5.96
N ASP A 62 -8.85 -11.29 5.77
CA ASP A 62 -9.01 -10.64 4.47
C ASP A 62 -7.65 -10.27 3.88
N THR A 63 -6.73 -9.76 4.70
CA THR A 63 -5.38 -9.40 4.26
C THR A 63 -4.63 -10.63 3.72
N VAL A 64 -4.78 -11.80 4.35
CA VAL A 64 -4.19 -13.06 3.87
C VAL A 64 -4.82 -13.47 2.53
N GLU A 65 -6.15 -13.40 2.41
CA GLU A 65 -6.86 -13.75 1.17
C GLU A 65 -6.53 -12.78 0.01
N ILE A 66 -6.35 -11.50 0.31
CA ILE A 66 -5.92 -10.48 -0.66
C ILE A 66 -4.50 -10.79 -1.13
N VAL A 67 -3.56 -11.03 -0.22
CA VAL A 67 -2.17 -11.33 -0.56
C VAL A 67 -2.08 -12.59 -1.40
N MET A 68 -2.78 -13.66 -1.03
CA MET A 68 -2.85 -14.88 -1.84
C MET A 68 -3.43 -14.63 -3.24
N GLY A 69 -4.48 -13.81 -3.34
CA GLY A 69 -5.05 -13.41 -4.63
C GLY A 69 -4.07 -12.61 -5.50
N LEU A 70 -3.25 -11.75 -4.89
CA LEU A 70 -2.21 -11.00 -5.58
C LEU A 70 -1.07 -11.92 -6.04
N GLU A 71 -0.65 -12.87 -5.21
CA GLU A 71 0.34 -13.89 -5.59
C GLU A 71 -0.11 -14.72 -6.80
N GLU A 72 -1.37 -15.16 -6.82
CA GLU A 72 -1.93 -15.95 -7.91
C GLU A 72 -2.12 -15.12 -9.18
N GLU A 73 -2.68 -13.91 -9.08
CA GLU A 73 -2.94 -13.04 -10.24
C GLU A 73 -1.66 -12.57 -10.94
N PHE A 74 -0.63 -12.21 -10.16
CA PHE A 74 0.63 -11.72 -10.70
C PHE A 74 1.70 -12.83 -10.84
N GLY A 75 1.41 -14.03 -10.33
CA GLY A 75 2.35 -15.14 -10.32
C GLY A 75 3.61 -14.84 -9.52
N ILE A 76 3.52 -14.08 -8.43
CA ILE A 76 4.63 -13.73 -7.54
C ILE A 76 4.55 -14.55 -6.24
N SER A 77 5.56 -14.43 -5.39
CA SER A 77 5.51 -14.94 -4.02
C SER A 77 5.92 -13.82 -3.08
N VAL A 78 5.02 -13.48 -2.17
CA VAL A 78 5.16 -12.43 -1.18
C VAL A 78 5.46 -13.10 0.17
N GLU A 79 6.58 -12.75 0.77
CA GLU A 79 6.91 -13.25 2.11
C GLU A 79 5.94 -12.69 3.15
N GLU A 80 5.67 -13.46 4.20
CA GLU A 80 4.73 -13.08 5.26
C GLU A 80 5.11 -11.75 5.93
N ASP A 81 6.40 -11.55 6.25
CA ASP A 81 6.91 -10.27 6.77
C ASP A 81 6.69 -9.10 5.81
N SER A 82 6.83 -9.35 4.51
CA SER A 82 6.58 -8.35 3.48
C SER A 82 5.10 -8.01 3.43
N ALA A 83 4.22 -9.02 3.37
CA ALA A 83 2.77 -8.88 3.40
C ALA A 83 2.27 -8.11 4.63
N GLN A 84 2.81 -8.41 5.82
CA GLN A 84 2.48 -7.68 7.06
C GLN A 84 2.98 -6.22 7.05
N SER A 85 4.01 -5.92 6.27
CA SER A 85 4.51 -4.56 6.09
C SER A 85 3.71 -3.75 5.07
N ILE A 86 2.83 -4.40 4.29
CA ILE A 86 1.94 -3.72 3.35
C ILE A 86 0.80 -3.05 4.12
N LEU A 87 0.76 -1.72 4.09
CA LEU A 87 -0.31 -0.95 4.73
C LEU A 87 -1.27 -0.36 3.72
N THR A 88 -0.77 0.03 2.54
CA THR A 88 -1.54 0.69 1.48
C THR A 88 -1.55 -0.10 0.18
N VAL A 89 -2.55 0.17 -0.66
CA VAL A 89 -2.64 -0.41 -2.01
C VAL A 89 -1.40 -0.09 -2.84
N GLN A 90 -0.84 1.11 -2.68
CA GLN A 90 0.40 1.51 -3.35
C GLN A 90 1.58 0.64 -2.90
N ASP A 91 1.75 0.40 -1.59
CA ASP A 91 2.82 -0.46 -1.08
C ASP A 91 2.75 -1.87 -1.68
N ALA A 92 1.53 -2.40 -1.82
CA ALA A 92 1.30 -3.70 -2.43
C ALA A 92 1.69 -3.69 -3.90
N ALA A 93 1.24 -2.68 -4.66
CA ALA A 93 1.53 -2.56 -6.07
C ALA A 93 3.05 -2.40 -6.34
N ASP A 94 3.74 -1.59 -5.53
CA ASP A 94 5.18 -1.35 -5.65
C ASP A 94 5.97 -2.63 -5.38
N MET A 95 5.55 -3.39 -4.36
CA MET A 95 6.12 -4.70 -4.06
C MET A 95 5.89 -5.70 -5.20
N ILE A 96 4.68 -5.76 -5.73
CA ILE A 96 4.33 -6.64 -6.85
C ILE A 96 5.20 -6.35 -8.05
N GLU A 97 5.37 -5.07 -8.41
CA GLU A 97 6.24 -4.68 -9.53
C GLU A 97 7.69 -5.07 -9.30
N LYS A 98 8.19 -4.93 -8.08
CA LYS A 98 9.54 -5.33 -7.72
C LYS A 98 9.74 -6.84 -7.90
N LEU A 99 8.83 -7.65 -7.35
CA LEU A 99 8.89 -9.12 -7.41
C LEU A 99 8.64 -9.65 -8.83
N ALA A 100 7.67 -9.08 -9.55
CA ALA A 100 7.37 -9.43 -10.94
C ALA A 100 8.52 -9.06 -11.88
N GLY A 101 9.27 -7.99 -11.59
CA GLY A 101 10.48 -7.61 -12.30
C GLY A 101 11.65 -8.57 -12.08
N GLU A 102 11.81 -9.10 -10.86
CA GLU A 102 12.90 -10.05 -10.53
C GLU A 102 12.66 -11.45 -11.09
N LYS A 103 11.41 -11.87 -11.33
CA LYS A 103 11.08 -13.21 -11.85
C LYS A 103 11.43 -13.42 -13.33
N SER A 104 11.87 -12.38 -14.05
CA SER A 104 12.20 -12.45 -15.49
C SER A 104 13.70 -12.33 -15.82
N ALA A 105 14.59 -12.39 -14.82
CA ALA A 105 16.05 -12.35 -15.04
C ALA A 105 16.72 -13.72 -14.91
#